data_AF-A0A8H3CPG7-F1
#
_entry.id   AF-A0A8H3CPG7-F1
#
_cell.length_a   1.000
_cell.length_b   1.000
_cell.length_c   1.000
_cell.angle_alpha   90.00
_cell.angle_beta   90.00
_cell.angle_gamma   90.00
#
_symmetry.space_group_name_H-M   'P 1'
#
loop_
_entity.id
_entity.type
_entity.pdbx_description
1 polymer ?
#
loop_
_entity_poly.entity_id
_entity_poly.type
_entity_poly.pdbx_seq_one_letter_code
_entity_poly.pdbx_strand_id
1 'polypeptide(L)'
;MSSPYSNIPLTPSHTPVPVNPLHKAKLALGSRRKDHSHTAPKRSLMKSVGAVWALIAHCILSIWVAVMVFVLIEGHHFNVTDRSPYVQLDGGTAVAPFLPRQSDIVTLLSSVVAVVKYALVAWIAAICWNVAFFLMEKRGLTLHDLKSILHYELLAPGVYSRDWYTWLIGALLLASLAANLSSPILTGSISWVPSNRLVYGLSTGRKGFADVINGAMTGLPAIYYDNYNARDGFAVSAVGRVSLGWGREVDKGIVKRPANLGGLAVNTTFENLTMPYFQVHSIRWIENRDEIPALRNNATPPDILDKQFAMTPTAISSHPMGYAVLVPNVLTNWSSDPVESSTIHDTRLLILYYASDDPSVIRTSLTQNLPSNAYTLSANLSYYAFAWITFSAGVGQCKQYSCVVSSQYVIRNSTPIELEPHPLTFQALSMAPVIGVWMALQNTSLPYPWDNINDYVEALLVRSYSGAWSSLNSNLYTNVTGARYIPSVPSLLADVAGIRVWIWLGIQLLVTLLSVVFLITQLRLSRYRFVADISLSAFFLNTEDVERDGAGDSAIEARRVEQSGKLLILKDE
;
A
#
# COMPACT_ATOMS: atom_id res chain seq x y z
N MET A 1 -38.58 36.09 -7.74
CA MET A 1 -39.72 35.28 -7.31
C MET A 1 -39.43 34.78 -5.91
N SER A 2 -40.34 35.07 -5.00
CA SER A 2 -40.13 35.18 -3.57
C SER A 2 -41.00 34.18 -2.80
N SER A 3 -40.40 33.61 -1.74
CA SER A 3 -41.04 33.13 -0.50
C SER A 3 -41.68 31.71 -0.52
N PRO A 4 -42.00 31.12 0.66
CA PRO A 4 -41.17 30.09 1.33
C PRO A 4 -42.03 28.92 1.84
N TYR A 5 -41.50 27.96 2.62
CA TYR A 5 -42.21 27.42 3.81
C TYR A 5 -41.26 26.71 4.78
N SER A 6 -41.37 27.15 6.04
CA SER A 6 -40.89 26.58 7.29
C SER A 6 -41.73 25.36 7.69
N ASN A 7 -41.20 24.44 8.50
CA ASN A 7 -41.79 24.09 9.81
C ASN A 7 -40.88 23.18 10.66
N ILE A 8 -40.62 23.68 11.87
CA ILE A 8 -40.05 23.05 13.06
C ILE A 8 -41.19 22.43 13.88
N PRO A 9 -40.93 21.43 14.75
CA PRO A 9 -41.67 21.31 16.00
C PRO A 9 -40.77 21.48 17.23
N LEU A 10 -41.30 22.26 18.18
CA LEU A 10 -40.77 22.59 19.50
C LEU A 10 -40.79 21.41 20.49
N THR A 11 -39.88 21.51 21.46
CA THR A 11 -39.76 20.78 22.74
C THR A 11 -40.95 21.05 23.70
N PRO A 12 -41.16 20.22 24.74
CA PRO A 12 -40.61 20.52 26.09
C PRO A 12 -40.17 19.21 26.82
N SER A 13 -39.50 19.15 27.98
CA SER A 13 -39.51 19.99 29.17
C SER A 13 -38.30 19.64 30.06
N HIS A 14 -37.91 20.61 30.89
CA HIS A 14 -36.95 20.48 31.98
C HIS A 14 -37.47 19.56 33.11
N THR A 15 -36.57 18.77 33.70
CA THR A 15 -36.66 18.36 35.11
C THR A 15 -35.35 18.66 35.83
N PRO A 16 -35.38 19.47 36.90
CA PRO A 16 -34.25 19.71 37.78
C PRO A 16 -34.15 18.64 38.86
N VAL A 17 -32.94 18.17 39.15
CA VAL A 17 -32.68 17.29 40.31
C VAL A 17 -32.41 18.17 41.54
N PRO A 18 -32.97 17.85 42.72
CA PRO A 18 -33.09 18.79 43.81
C PRO A 18 -31.86 18.80 44.73
N VAL A 19 -31.51 20.02 45.14
CA VAL A 19 -30.78 20.33 46.37
C VAL A 19 -31.78 20.23 47.53
N ASN A 20 -31.42 19.54 48.62
CA ASN A 20 -32.16 19.61 49.87
C ASN A 20 -31.23 19.30 51.07
N PRO A 21 -31.63 19.65 52.30
CA PRO A 21 -30.87 20.60 53.08
C PRO A 21 -30.39 20.05 54.43
N LEU A 22 -29.51 20.85 55.01
CA LEU A 22 -29.18 20.97 56.41
C LEU A 22 -30.41 20.90 57.35
N HIS A 23 -30.49 19.92 58.27
CA HIS A 23 -30.79 20.22 59.69
C HIS A 23 -30.56 19.07 60.70
N LYS A 24 -29.78 19.41 61.74
CA LYS A 24 -29.94 19.19 63.19
C LYS A 24 -30.25 17.78 63.76
N ALA A 25 -29.23 17.30 64.48
CA ALA A 25 -29.21 17.01 65.92
C ALA A 25 -30.24 16.04 66.53
N LYS A 26 -29.71 14.93 67.06
CA LYS A 26 -30.14 14.41 68.37
C LYS A 26 -28.98 13.75 69.11
N LEU A 27 -28.75 14.26 70.32
CA LEU A 27 -27.94 13.65 71.36
C LEU A 27 -28.37 12.19 71.62
N ALA A 28 -27.40 11.31 71.77
CA ALA A 28 -27.51 10.14 72.62
C ALA A 28 -26.15 9.88 73.29
N LEU A 29 -26.13 10.17 74.59
CA LEU A 29 -25.08 9.83 75.53
C LEU A 29 -24.90 8.31 75.56
N GLY A 30 -23.70 7.82 75.27
CA GLY A 30 -23.39 6.39 75.24
C GLY A 30 -21.93 6.13 75.52
N SER A 31 -21.58 6.17 76.80
CA SER A 31 -20.32 5.67 77.36
C SER A 31 -20.01 4.25 76.88
N ARG A 32 -18.92 4.04 76.12
CA ARG A 32 -18.19 2.78 76.16
C ARG A 32 -16.78 2.83 75.55
N ARG A 33 -15.82 2.68 76.45
CA ARG A 33 -14.57 1.90 76.34
C ARG A 33 -13.65 2.17 75.13
N LYS A 34 -12.55 2.86 75.44
CA LYS A 34 -11.29 2.92 74.69
C LYS A 34 -10.83 1.50 74.32
N ASP A 35 -10.65 1.25 73.03
CA ASP A 35 -9.64 0.33 72.52
C ASP A 35 -8.78 1.08 71.49
N HIS A 36 -7.51 1.28 71.85
CA HIS A 36 -6.49 1.87 71.00
C HIS A 36 -6.07 0.85 69.94
N SER A 37 -6.75 0.83 68.79
CA SER A 37 -6.21 0.19 67.59
C SER A 37 -5.34 1.19 66.83
N HIS A 38 -4.03 1.00 66.90
CA HIS A 38 -3.03 1.68 66.08
C HIS A 38 -3.38 1.55 64.58
N THR A 39 -3.93 2.62 64.00
CA THR A 39 -4.06 2.74 62.53
C THR A 39 -2.71 3.17 61.97
N ALA A 40 -1.99 2.22 61.39
CA ALA A 40 -0.73 2.41 60.69
C ALA A 40 -0.90 3.34 59.46
N PRO A 41 0.17 4.03 59.01
CA PRO A 41 0.06 5.30 58.30
C PRO A 41 -0.24 5.16 56.79
N LYS A 42 -1.47 5.50 56.37
CA LYS A 42 -1.85 5.68 54.95
C LYS A 42 -1.08 6.80 54.21
N ARG A 43 -0.35 7.66 54.91
CA ARG A 43 0.45 8.77 54.33
C ARG A 43 1.73 8.34 53.59
N SER A 44 2.14 7.07 53.68
CA SER A 44 3.38 6.59 53.05
C SER A 44 3.26 6.36 51.54
N LEU A 45 2.09 5.91 51.06
CA LEU A 45 1.95 5.40 49.69
C LEU A 45 1.88 6.50 48.62
N MET A 46 1.22 7.63 48.91
CA MET A 46 1.17 8.78 47.98
C MET A 46 2.53 9.44 47.76
N LYS A 47 3.39 9.49 48.78
CA LYS A 47 4.76 10.03 48.64
C LYS A 47 5.64 9.14 47.76
N SER A 48 5.43 7.81 47.82
CA SER A 48 6.13 6.85 46.95
C SER A 48 5.69 6.97 45.49
N VAL A 49 4.39 7.19 45.24
CA VAL A 49 3.87 7.40 43.87
C VAL A 49 4.43 8.66 43.24
N GLY A 50 4.54 9.75 44.02
CA GLY A 50 5.17 11.00 43.57
C GLY A 50 6.66 10.88 43.25
N ALA A 51 7.32 9.79 43.65
CA ALA A 51 8.72 9.55 43.36
C ALA A 51 8.93 8.77 42.04
N VAL A 52 7.94 7.96 41.62
CA VAL A 52 8.05 7.01 40.49
C VAL A 52 7.12 7.38 39.32
N TRP A 53 6.35 8.48 39.43
CA TRP A 53 5.37 8.86 38.40
C TRP A 53 5.99 9.01 37.00
N ALA A 54 7.21 9.56 36.90
CA ALA A 54 7.89 9.79 35.62
C ALA A 54 8.20 8.47 34.91
N LEU A 55 8.59 7.43 35.66
CA LEU A 55 8.80 6.08 35.14
C LEU A 55 7.51 5.44 34.65
N ILE A 56 6.43 5.58 35.43
CA ILE A 56 5.11 5.04 35.05
C ILE A 56 4.61 5.73 33.77
N ALA A 57 4.71 7.05 33.71
CA ALA A 57 4.35 7.84 32.54
C ALA A 57 5.18 7.45 31.31
N HIS A 58 6.50 7.32 31.45
CA HIS A 58 7.40 6.87 30.38
C HIS A 58 7.01 5.50 29.82
N CYS A 59 6.74 4.53 30.69
CA CYS A 59 6.32 3.19 30.29
C CYS A 59 5.00 3.21 29.52
N ILE A 60 3.97 3.86 30.08
CA ILE A 60 2.64 3.96 29.46
C ILE A 60 2.73 4.65 28.10
N LEU A 61 3.42 5.80 28.03
CA LEU A 61 3.56 6.55 26.79
C LEU A 61 4.35 5.77 25.72
N SER A 62 5.37 5.00 26.13
CA SER A 62 6.15 4.18 25.20
C SER A 62 5.30 3.07 24.56
N ILE A 63 4.50 2.37 25.38
CA ILE A 63 3.55 1.36 24.88
C ILE A 63 2.51 2.02 23.97
N TRP A 64 1.96 3.16 24.41
CA TRP A 64 0.95 3.89 23.66
C TRP A 64 1.45 4.33 22.27
N VAL A 65 2.69 4.81 22.16
CA VAL A 65 3.32 5.16 20.87
C VAL A 65 3.40 3.95 19.95
N ALA A 66 3.85 2.79 20.45
CA ALA A 66 3.93 1.58 19.63
C ALA A 66 2.53 1.14 19.13
N VAL A 67 1.52 1.17 20.01
CA VAL A 67 0.13 0.88 19.64
C VAL A 67 -0.39 1.88 18.61
N MET A 68 -0.11 3.18 18.80
CA MET A 68 -0.50 4.24 17.87
C MET A 68 0.07 3.99 16.47
N VAL A 69 1.35 3.60 16.37
CA VAL A 69 1.99 3.29 15.07
C VAL A 69 1.32 2.09 14.40
N PHE A 70 1.09 0.99 15.13
CA PHE A 70 0.48 -0.20 14.54
C PHE A 70 -1.00 -0.06 14.22
N VAL A 71 -1.76 0.73 14.98
CA VAL A 71 -3.22 0.83 14.82
C VAL A 71 -3.63 1.99 13.91
N LEU A 72 -2.96 3.14 14.02
CA LEU A 72 -3.37 4.36 13.31
C LEU A 72 -2.52 4.67 12.07
N ILE A 73 -1.31 4.12 11.96
CA ILE A 73 -0.39 4.42 10.87
C ILE A 73 -0.30 3.24 9.91
N GLU A 74 0.02 2.04 10.41
CA GLU A 74 0.24 0.87 9.56
C GLU A 74 -0.95 0.58 8.64
N GLY A 75 -0.67 0.42 7.35
CA GLY A 75 -1.67 0.12 6.31
C GLY A 75 -2.67 1.23 6.02
N HIS A 76 -2.52 2.42 6.60
CA HIS A 76 -3.42 3.55 6.35
C HIS A 76 -2.89 4.46 5.23
N HIS A 77 -3.83 5.07 4.51
CA HIS A 77 -3.54 6.02 3.44
C HIS A 77 -3.53 7.47 3.95
N PHE A 78 -2.57 8.24 3.45
CA PHE A 78 -2.37 9.65 3.78
C PHE A 78 -2.29 10.47 2.49
N ASN A 79 -2.77 11.71 2.53
CA ASN A 79 -2.72 12.55 1.33
C ASN A 79 -1.31 13.14 1.12
N VAL A 80 -0.91 13.29 -0.15
CA VAL A 80 0.41 13.81 -0.55
C VAL A 80 0.48 15.34 -0.39
N THR A 81 -0.38 16.06 -1.11
CA THR A 81 -0.30 17.52 -1.24
C THR A 81 -1.31 18.25 -0.36
N ASP A 82 -2.57 17.78 -0.32
CA ASP A 82 -3.69 18.49 0.30
C ASP A 82 -4.49 17.62 1.25
N ARG A 83 -4.98 18.20 2.35
CA ARG A 83 -5.81 17.46 3.30
C ARG A 83 -7.17 17.07 2.68
N SER A 84 -7.63 17.84 1.70
CA SER A 84 -8.82 17.56 0.91
C SER A 84 -8.51 17.83 -0.57
N PRO A 85 -7.81 16.91 -1.26
CA PRO A 85 -7.35 17.14 -2.62
C PRO A 85 -8.52 17.22 -3.60
N TYR A 86 -8.33 17.98 -4.67
CA TYR A 86 -9.27 17.97 -5.80
C TYR A 86 -9.14 16.65 -6.56
N VAL A 87 -10.27 15.98 -6.75
CA VAL A 87 -10.44 14.76 -7.51
C VAL A 87 -10.96 15.14 -8.89
N GLN A 88 -10.25 14.72 -9.93
CA GLN A 88 -10.74 14.86 -11.30
C GLN A 88 -11.89 13.87 -11.52
N LEU A 89 -13.04 14.38 -11.95
CA LEU A 89 -14.23 13.62 -12.29
C LEU A 89 -14.52 13.78 -13.78
N ASP A 90 -15.38 12.93 -14.33
CA ASP A 90 -15.89 13.13 -15.68
C ASP A 90 -16.72 14.41 -15.73
N GLY A 91 -16.23 15.44 -16.42
CA GLY A 91 -16.90 16.73 -16.57
C GLY A 91 -16.67 17.75 -15.45
N GLY A 92 -15.72 17.54 -14.52
CA GLY A 92 -15.40 18.54 -13.50
C GLY A 92 -14.44 18.07 -12.40
N THR A 93 -14.41 18.80 -11.29
CA THR A 93 -13.62 18.46 -10.10
C THR A 93 -14.52 18.39 -8.87
N ALA A 94 -14.19 17.50 -7.94
CA ALA A 94 -14.80 17.45 -6.61
C ALA A 94 -13.71 17.46 -5.54
N VAL A 95 -14.06 17.80 -4.30
CA VAL A 95 -13.12 17.80 -3.18
C VAL A 95 -13.23 16.48 -2.44
N ALA A 96 -12.12 15.74 -2.32
CA ALA A 96 -12.09 14.51 -1.54
C ALA A 96 -12.30 14.79 -0.04
N PRO A 97 -12.83 13.83 0.73
CA PRO A 97 -12.90 13.93 2.19
C PRO A 97 -11.53 14.18 2.81
N PHE A 98 -11.56 14.87 3.95
CA PHE A 98 -10.38 15.18 4.74
C PHE A 98 -9.61 13.92 5.12
N LEU A 99 -8.31 13.90 4.85
CA LEU A 99 -7.36 12.96 5.44
C LEU A 99 -6.07 13.69 5.84
N PRO A 100 -5.41 13.24 6.92
CA PRO A 100 -4.13 13.80 7.33
C PRO A 100 -3.06 13.60 6.26
N ARG A 101 -2.12 14.55 6.22
CA ARG A 101 -0.91 14.44 5.38
C ARG A 101 0.17 13.65 6.13
N GLN A 102 1.15 13.14 5.39
CA GLN A 102 2.38 12.58 5.98
C GLN A 102 2.99 13.52 7.03
N SER A 103 3.10 14.82 6.72
CA SER A 103 3.68 15.81 7.63
C SER A 103 2.91 15.90 8.95
N ASP A 104 1.57 15.83 8.91
CA ASP A 104 0.73 15.92 10.11
C ASP A 104 1.01 14.75 11.06
N ILE A 105 1.12 13.53 10.50
CA ILE A 105 1.42 12.31 11.28
C ILE A 105 2.84 12.32 11.82
N VAL A 106 3.82 12.70 11.01
CA VAL A 106 5.22 12.78 11.46
C VAL A 106 5.37 13.82 12.57
N THR A 107 4.75 15.00 12.44
CA THR A 107 4.77 16.02 13.48
C THR A 107 4.09 15.56 14.76
N LEU A 108 2.92 14.89 14.67
CA LEU A 108 2.26 14.31 15.83
C LEU A 108 3.14 13.28 16.53
N LEU A 109 3.72 12.34 15.77
CA LEU A 109 4.62 11.31 16.29
C LEU A 109 5.86 11.92 16.95
N SER A 110 6.52 12.89 16.30
CA SER A 110 7.66 13.59 16.88
C SER A 110 7.31 14.33 18.17
N SER A 111 6.14 14.96 18.23
CA SER A 111 5.66 15.65 19.43
C SER A 111 5.45 14.68 20.60
N VAL A 112 4.81 13.54 20.35
CA VAL A 112 4.61 12.50 21.37
C VAL A 112 5.94 11.91 21.83
N VAL A 113 6.86 11.62 20.91
CA VAL A 113 8.19 11.11 21.25
C VAL A 113 8.97 12.12 22.09
N ALA A 114 8.80 13.43 21.85
CA ALA A 114 9.38 14.46 22.71
C ALA A 114 8.82 14.40 24.14
N VAL A 115 7.50 14.19 24.31
CA VAL A 115 6.90 13.98 25.64
C VAL A 115 7.46 12.73 26.34
N VAL A 116 7.62 11.62 25.61
CA VAL A 116 8.28 10.40 26.14
C VAL A 116 9.69 10.72 26.61
N LYS A 117 10.47 11.50 25.84
CA LYS A 117 11.82 11.93 26.24
C LYS A 117 11.80 12.81 27.49
N TYR A 118 10.87 13.75 27.61
CA TYR A 118 10.79 14.57 28.82
C TYR A 118 10.48 13.73 30.07
N ALA A 119 9.57 12.76 29.95
CA ALA A 119 9.30 11.81 31.03
C ALA A 119 10.54 10.98 31.39
N LEU A 120 11.28 10.51 30.38
CA LEU A 120 12.53 9.78 30.56
C LEU A 120 13.62 10.64 31.23
N VAL A 121 13.84 11.86 30.77
CA VAL A 121 14.84 12.79 31.34
C VAL A 121 14.49 13.16 32.78
N ALA A 122 13.22 13.43 33.08
CA ALA A 122 12.76 13.68 34.45
C ALA A 122 13.05 12.47 35.37
N TRP A 123 12.88 11.25 34.85
CA TRP A 123 13.21 10.03 35.55
C TRP A 123 14.72 9.81 35.72
N ILE A 124 15.53 10.05 34.68
CA ILE A 124 16.99 9.92 34.73
C ILE A 124 17.58 10.89 35.75
N ALA A 125 17.12 12.14 35.77
CA ALA A 125 17.56 13.14 36.75
C ALA A 125 17.32 12.65 38.19
N ALA A 126 16.17 12.00 38.44
CA ALA A 126 15.86 11.39 39.73
C ALA A 126 16.80 10.22 40.05
N ILE A 127 17.02 9.32 39.10
CA ILE A 127 17.90 8.17 39.26
C ILE A 127 19.34 8.60 39.52
N CYS A 128 19.90 9.56 38.78
CA CYS A 128 21.31 9.93 38.90
C CYS A 128 21.69 10.33 40.34
N TRP A 129 20.83 11.09 41.01
CA TRP A 129 21.03 11.45 42.42
C TRP A 129 20.87 10.25 43.37
N ASN A 130 19.85 9.41 43.15
CA ASN A 130 19.65 8.22 43.97
C ASN A 130 20.79 7.20 43.80
N VAL A 131 21.33 7.06 42.59
CA VAL A 131 22.52 6.28 42.25
C VAL A 131 23.75 6.85 42.97
N ALA A 132 23.96 8.17 42.92
CA ALA A 132 25.08 8.81 43.58
C ALA A 132 25.05 8.57 45.09
N PHE A 133 23.90 8.74 45.74
CA PHE A 133 23.73 8.44 47.16
C PHE A 133 23.94 6.97 47.48
N PHE A 134 23.39 6.06 46.68
CA PHE A 134 23.57 4.63 46.88
C PHE A 134 25.05 4.22 46.78
N LEU A 135 25.80 4.78 45.82
CA LEU A 135 27.23 4.52 45.67
C LEU A 135 28.08 5.13 46.79
N MET A 136 27.76 6.37 47.21
CA MET A 136 28.40 7.01 48.36
C MET A 136 28.16 6.23 49.65
N GLU A 137 26.98 5.64 49.85
CA GLU A 137 26.66 4.79 51.00
C GLU A 137 27.45 3.47 50.97
N LYS A 138 27.48 2.77 49.83
CA LYS A 138 28.02 1.40 49.78
C LYS A 138 29.52 1.30 49.60
N ARG A 139 30.13 2.25 48.89
CA ARG A 139 31.52 2.15 48.45
C ARG A 139 32.34 3.43 48.67
N GLY A 140 31.64 4.55 48.81
CA GLY A 140 32.22 5.85 48.58
C GLY A 140 32.33 6.14 47.08
N LEU A 141 32.00 7.37 46.69
CA LEU A 141 32.02 7.81 45.30
C LEU A 141 33.15 8.83 45.11
N THR A 142 33.99 8.70 44.09
CA THR A 142 35.00 9.73 43.83
C THR A 142 34.33 10.99 43.28
N LEU A 143 34.91 12.17 43.53
CA LEU A 143 34.40 13.43 42.97
C LEU A 143 34.35 13.40 41.43
N HIS A 144 35.30 12.71 40.81
CA HIS A 144 35.33 12.50 39.35
C HIS A 144 34.14 11.67 38.88
N ASP A 145 33.82 10.57 39.58
CA ASP A 145 32.67 9.71 39.22
C ASP A 145 31.35 10.42 39.47
N LEU A 146 31.23 11.19 40.56
CA LEU A 146 30.06 12.04 40.81
C LEU A 146 29.88 13.07 39.68
N LYS A 147 30.97 13.76 39.29
CA LYS A 147 30.94 14.70 38.17
C LYS A 147 30.55 14.00 36.87
N SER A 148 31.04 12.79 36.62
CA SER A 148 30.70 12.00 35.44
C SER A 148 29.22 11.61 35.40
N ILE A 149 28.67 11.13 36.52
CA ILE A 149 27.25 10.78 36.65
C ILE A 149 26.37 12.02 36.42
N LEU A 150 26.76 13.18 36.97
CA LEU A 150 25.96 14.40 36.86
C LEU A 150 26.09 15.12 35.51
N HIS A 151 27.25 15.07 34.84
CA HIS A 151 27.45 15.74 33.53
C HIS A 151 27.12 14.86 32.33
N TYR A 152 27.55 13.60 32.37
CA TYR A 152 27.47 12.70 31.22
C TYR A 152 26.39 11.62 31.37
N GLU A 153 25.73 11.56 32.54
CA GLU A 153 24.76 10.50 32.86
C GLU A 153 25.37 9.09 32.70
N LEU A 154 26.69 8.98 32.87
CA LEU A 154 27.47 7.76 32.64
C LEU A 154 28.49 7.56 33.77
N LEU A 155 28.70 6.30 34.14
CA LEU A 155 29.80 5.90 35.01
C LEU A 155 31.11 5.82 34.19
N ALA A 156 32.26 5.93 34.86
CA ALA A 156 33.54 5.69 34.21
C ALA A 156 33.67 4.19 33.84
N PRO A 157 34.15 3.82 32.63
CA PRO A 157 34.17 2.43 32.14
C PRO A 157 34.82 1.41 33.07
N GLY A 158 35.85 1.82 33.82
CA GLY A 158 36.57 0.95 34.76
C GLY A 158 35.80 0.59 36.04
N VAL A 159 34.67 1.25 36.32
CA VAL A 159 33.89 1.06 37.57
C VAL A 159 32.79 -0.01 37.42
N TYR A 160 32.42 -0.35 36.19
CA TYR A 160 31.28 -1.24 35.88
C TYR A 160 31.47 -2.70 36.30
N SER A 161 32.70 -3.21 36.37
CA SER A 161 32.96 -4.66 36.52
C SER A 161 33.22 -5.12 37.95
N ARG A 162 33.27 -4.21 38.93
CA ARG A 162 33.71 -4.56 40.28
C ARG A 162 32.64 -5.23 41.13
N ASP A 163 31.37 -4.83 41.03
CA ASP A 163 30.27 -5.36 41.83
C ASP A 163 28.99 -5.48 40.99
N TRP A 164 28.09 -6.39 41.35
CA TRP A 164 26.87 -6.60 40.56
C TRP A 164 25.96 -5.36 40.52
N TYR A 165 25.93 -4.56 41.59
CA TYR A 165 25.18 -3.30 41.63
C TYR A 165 25.76 -2.25 40.69
N THR A 166 27.09 -2.15 40.58
CA THR A 166 27.72 -1.17 39.69
C THR A 166 27.51 -1.56 38.24
N TRP A 167 27.48 -2.86 37.93
CA TRP A 167 27.05 -3.36 36.63
C TRP A 167 25.58 -3.00 36.33
N LEU A 168 24.66 -3.22 37.28
CA LEU A 168 23.23 -2.88 37.12
C LEU A 168 23.03 -1.38 36.85
N ILE A 169 23.64 -0.52 37.68
CA ILE A 169 23.56 0.94 37.53
C ILE A 169 24.14 1.35 36.18
N GLY A 170 25.29 0.78 35.83
CA GLY A 170 25.92 1.01 34.56
C GLY A 170 25.05 0.66 33.36
N ALA A 171 24.42 -0.53 33.40
CA ALA A 171 23.49 -0.98 32.37
C ALA A 171 22.26 -0.07 32.28
N LEU A 172 21.72 0.38 33.43
CA LEU A 172 20.60 1.31 33.49
C LEU A 172 20.94 2.66 32.84
N LEU A 173 22.07 3.26 33.18
CA LEU A 173 22.55 4.51 32.58
C LEU A 173 22.78 4.37 31.06
N LEU A 174 23.42 3.28 30.63
CA LEU A 174 23.64 3.01 29.21
C LEU A 174 22.32 2.78 28.44
N ALA A 175 21.38 2.02 29.01
CA ALA A 175 20.07 1.81 28.42
C ALA A 175 19.28 3.14 28.32
N SER A 176 19.42 4.01 29.31
CA SER A 176 18.79 5.34 29.35
C SER A 176 19.33 6.24 28.23
N LEU A 177 20.65 6.24 28.02
CA LEU A 177 21.27 6.91 26.88
C LEU A 177 20.79 6.35 25.54
N ALA A 178 20.77 5.02 25.40
CA ALA A 178 20.28 4.36 24.19
C ALA A 178 18.80 4.71 23.92
N ALA A 179 17.96 4.74 24.96
CA ALA A 179 16.56 5.12 24.85
C ALA A 179 16.38 6.58 24.39
N ASN A 180 17.20 7.51 24.90
CA ASN A 180 17.21 8.92 24.47
C ASN A 180 17.59 9.10 22.99
N LEU A 181 18.49 8.25 22.49
CA LEU A 181 18.99 8.27 21.12
C LEU A 181 18.16 7.41 20.14
N SER A 182 17.18 6.64 20.63
CA SER A 182 16.46 5.64 19.82
C SER A 182 15.37 6.20 18.89
N SER A 183 15.01 7.49 18.96
CA SER A 183 13.93 8.07 18.13
C SER A 183 14.07 7.87 16.61
N PRO A 184 15.27 7.89 16.01
CA PRO A 184 15.46 7.57 14.59
C PRO A 184 15.03 6.13 14.22
N ILE A 185 15.11 5.18 15.16
CA ILE A 185 14.68 3.79 14.92
C ILE A 185 13.17 3.74 14.69
N LEU A 186 12.40 4.47 15.53
CA LEU A 186 10.95 4.54 15.41
C LEU A 186 10.52 5.36 14.18
N THR A 187 11.07 6.56 14.00
CA THR A 187 10.69 7.41 12.86
C THR A 187 11.11 6.81 11.53
N GLY A 188 12.27 6.14 11.47
CA GLY A 188 12.73 5.37 10.33
C GLY A 188 12.06 3.99 10.20
N SER A 189 11.10 3.62 11.04
CA SER A 189 10.30 2.40 10.86
C SER A 189 9.16 2.57 9.86
N ILE A 190 8.77 3.82 9.56
CA ILE A 190 7.63 4.13 8.69
C ILE A 190 8.16 4.48 7.31
N SER A 191 7.79 3.66 6.32
CA SER A 191 8.04 3.92 4.90
C SER A 191 6.77 4.48 4.27
N TRP A 192 6.91 5.48 3.41
CA TRP A 192 5.79 6.12 2.72
C TRP A 192 5.78 5.65 1.27
N VAL A 193 4.94 4.67 0.97
CA VAL A 193 4.89 4.02 -0.34
C VAL A 193 3.88 4.75 -1.23
N PRO A 194 4.27 5.24 -2.42
CA PRO A 194 3.33 5.82 -3.37
C PRO A 194 2.23 4.82 -3.73
N SER A 195 0.97 5.23 -3.55
CA SER A 195 -0.20 4.40 -3.82
C SER A 195 -1.37 5.27 -4.28
N ASN A 196 -2.46 4.66 -4.72
CA ASN A 196 -3.71 5.38 -4.99
C ASN A 196 -4.80 4.83 -4.10
N ARG A 197 -5.61 5.72 -3.52
CA ARG A 197 -6.78 5.34 -2.72
C ARG A 197 -8.06 5.64 -3.48
N LEU A 198 -9.06 4.79 -3.33
CA LEU A 198 -10.41 5.06 -3.82
C LEU A 198 -11.09 6.10 -2.93
N VAL A 199 -11.87 6.99 -3.54
CA VAL A 199 -12.60 8.04 -2.83
C VAL A 199 -14.10 7.75 -2.91
N TYR A 200 -14.62 7.21 -1.80
CA TYR A 200 -16.04 6.92 -1.64
C TYR A 200 -16.84 8.15 -1.20
N GLY A 201 -18.15 8.12 -1.43
CA GLY A 201 -19.08 9.15 -0.96
C GLY A 201 -19.11 10.43 -1.80
N LEU A 202 -18.36 10.51 -2.90
CA LEU A 202 -18.51 11.57 -3.88
C LEU A 202 -19.75 11.32 -4.75
N SER A 203 -20.50 12.39 -5.05
CA SER A 203 -21.55 12.33 -6.06
C SER A 203 -20.90 12.27 -7.43
N THR A 204 -20.73 11.05 -7.95
CA THR A 204 -20.13 10.82 -9.27
C THR A 204 -21.22 10.66 -10.32
N GLY A 205 -21.04 11.34 -11.46
CA GLY A 205 -21.81 11.06 -12.67
C GLY A 205 -21.48 9.68 -13.24
N ARG A 206 -22.13 9.32 -14.34
CA ARG A 206 -21.73 8.14 -15.13
C ARG A 206 -20.70 8.56 -16.18
N LYS A 207 -19.63 7.79 -16.33
CA LYS A 207 -18.68 7.98 -17.41
C LYS A 207 -19.26 7.40 -18.69
N GLY A 208 -19.43 8.22 -19.72
CA GLY A 208 -19.89 7.78 -21.02
C GLY A 208 -18.82 7.01 -21.79
N PHE A 209 -19.19 5.85 -22.32
CA PHE A 209 -18.39 5.06 -23.25
C PHE A 209 -19.15 4.83 -24.54
N ALA A 210 -18.48 5.00 -25.67
CA ALA A 210 -19.01 4.63 -26.98
C ALA A 210 -19.34 3.13 -27.00
N ASP A 211 -20.53 2.79 -27.47
CA ASP A 211 -21.02 1.41 -27.53
C ASP A 211 -21.98 1.16 -28.68
N VAL A 212 -22.01 -0.09 -29.14
CA VAL A 212 -22.98 -0.58 -30.12
C VAL A 212 -24.00 -1.46 -29.42
N ILE A 213 -25.21 -0.93 -29.26
CA ILE A 213 -26.30 -1.66 -28.63
C ILE A 213 -26.82 -2.75 -29.56
N ASN A 214 -27.12 -3.92 -29.00
CA ASN A 214 -27.74 -5.02 -29.73
C ASN A 214 -29.05 -4.57 -30.42
N GLY A 215 -29.20 -4.92 -31.70
CA GLY A 215 -30.36 -4.57 -32.51
C GLY A 215 -30.41 -3.12 -33.00
N ALA A 216 -29.45 -2.26 -32.59
CA ALA A 216 -29.40 -0.87 -33.06
C ALA A 216 -28.90 -0.75 -34.52
N MET A 217 -28.18 -1.75 -35.01
CA MET A 217 -27.71 -1.82 -36.39
C MET A 217 -28.26 -3.07 -37.08
N THR A 218 -28.83 -2.89 -38.27
CA THR A 218 -29.23 -4.00 -39.15
C THR A 218 -28.16 -4.36 -40.19
N GLY A 219 -27.09 -3.57 -40.26
CA GLY A 219 -25.98 -3.73 -41.19
C GLY A 219 -24.87 -2.71 -40.91
N LEU A 220 -23.73 -2.87 -41.59
CA LEU A 220 -22.60 -1.95 -41.43
C LEU A 220 -22.90 -0.58 -42.06
N PRO A 221 -22.53 0.53 -41.40
CA PRO A 221 -22.71 1.86 -41.99
C PRO A 221 -21.96 2.02 -43.32
N ALA A 222 -22.56 2.72 -44.29
CA ALA A 222 -21.98 2.97 -45.61
C ALA A 222 -20.57 3.59 -45.54
N ILE A 223 -20.34 4.49 -44.56
CA ILE A 223 -19.00 5.08 -44.35
C ILE A 223 -17.93 4.04 -44.03
N TYR A 224 -18.26 2.94 -43.35
CA TYR A 224 -17.32 1.85 -43.10
C TYR A 224 -17.28 0.88 -44.28
N TYR A 225 -18.46 0.57 -44.84
CA TYR A 225 -18.61 -0.41 -45.91
C TYR A 225 -17.93 0.03 -47.23
N ASP A 226 -18.14 1.27 -47.66
CA ASP A 226 -17.70 1.77 -48.97
C ASP A 226 -16.31 2.41 -48.94
N ASN A 227 -15.88 2.93 -47.79
CA ASN A 227 -14.65 3.73 -47.69
C ASN A 227 -13.46 2.92 -47.15
N TYR A 228 -12.55 2.55 -48.05
CA TYR A 228 -11.29 1.88 -47.69
C TYR A 228 -10.48 2.66 -46.66
N ASN A 229 -10.34 3.98 -46.82
CA ASN A 229 -9.53 4.81 -45.94
C ASN A 229 -10.09 4.86 -44.51
N ALA A 230 -11.41 4.77 -44.36
CA ALA A 230 -12.04 4.71 -43.04
C ALA A 230 -11.67 3.39 -42.33
N ARG A 231 -11.76 2.26 -43.05
CA ARG A 231 -11.40 0.95 -42.50
C ARG A 231 -9.93 0.87 -42.12
N ASP A 232 -9.05 1.37 -42.99
CA ASP A 232 -7.62 1.42 -42.75
C ASP A 232 -7.29 2.31 -41.55
N GLY A 233 -7.91 3.50 -41.48
CA GLY A 233 -7.80 4.38 -40.31
C GLY A 233 -8.24 3.72 -39.01
N PHE A 234 -9.28 2.89 -39.03
CA PHE A 234 -9.73 2.16 -37.84
C PHE A 234 -8.72 1.10 -37.41
N ALA A 235 -8.14 0.35 -38.36
CA ALA A 235 -7.11 -0.65 -38.08
C ALA A 235 -5.84 0.01 -37.52
N VAL A 236 -5.34 1.08 -38.15
CA VAL A 236 -4.15 1.81 -37.69
C VAL A 236 -4.38 2.44 -36.30
N SER A 237 -5.55 3.06 -36.08
CA SER A 237 -5.90 3.59 -34.75
C SER A 237 -5.97 2.50 -33.69
N ALA A 238 -6.50 1.31 -34.04
CA ALA A 238 -6.55 0.17 -33.14
C ALA A 238 -5.17 -0.27 -32.68
N VAL A 239 -4.21 -0.37 -33.60
CA VAL A 239 -2.82 -0.73 -33.29
C VAL A 239 -2.21 0.28 -32.33
N GLY A 240 -2.32 1.59 -32.63
CA GLY A 240 -1.81 2.63 -31.73
C GLY A 240 -2.41 2.56 -30.33
N ARG A 241 -3.71 2.26 -30.21
CA ARG A 241 -4.40 2.09 -28.94
C ARG A 241 -3.95 0.85 -28.17
N VAL A 242 -3.74 -0.27 -28.85
CA VAL A 242 -3.19 -1.49 -28.25
C VAL A 242 -1.76 -1.24 -27.77
N SER A 243 -0.98 -0.45 -28.51
CA SER A 243 0.39 -0.13 -28.12
C SER A 243 0.50 0.72 -26.84
N LEU A 244 -0.56 1.46 -26.50
CA LEU A 244 -0.70 2.14 -25.20
C LEU A 244 -1.21 1.21 -24.09
N GLY A 245 -1.91 0.13 -24.46
CA GLY A 245 -2.60 -0.84 -23.60
C GLY A 245 -1.70 -1.88 -22.96
N TRP A 246 -0.71 -2.34 -23.70
CA TRP A 246 0.10 -3.49 -23.33
C TRP A 246 1.59 -3.22 -23.52
N GLY A 247 2.38 -3.64 -22.54
CA GLY A 247 3.83 -3.78 -22.68
C GLY A 247 4.21 -5.16 -23.22
N ARG A 248 5.43 -5.58 -22.93
CA ARG A 248 5.95 -6.92 -23.31
C ARG A 248 5.61 -7.99 -22.29
N GLU A 249 4.96 -7.65 -21.18
CA GLU A 249 4.59 -8.61 -20.14
C GLU A 249 3.52 -9.58 -20.66
N VAL A 250 3.53 -10.81 -20.12
CA VAL A 250 2.51 -11.83 -20.41
C VAL A 250 1.37 -11.68 -19.38
N ASP A 251 0.23 -11.21 -19.86
CA ASP A 251 -0.94 -10.85 -19.06
C ASP A 251 -2.04 -11.92 -19.20
N LYS A 252 -1.86 -13.12 -18.61
CA LYS A 252 -2.82 -14.22 -18.77
C LYS A 252 -4.14 -13.92 -18.05
N GLY A 253 -5.26 -14.11 -18.76
CA GLY A 253 -6.60 -13.87 -18.22
C GLY A 253 -6.94 -12.39 -17.96
N ILE A 254 -6.08 -11.46 -18.39
CA ILE A 254 -6.31 -10.03 -18.27
C ILE A 254 -6.76 -9.49 -19.61
N VAL A 255 -7.95 -8.92 -19.61
CA VAL A 255 -8.57 -8.18 -20.69
C VAL A 255 -8.36 -6.69 -20.45
N LYS A 256 -7.99 -5.95 -21.50
CA LYS A 256 -7.88 -4.50 -21.44
C LYS A 256 -8.67 -3.82 -22.55
N ARG A 257 -9.19 -2.63 -22.25
CA ARG A 257 -9.90 -1.76 -23.17
C ARG A 257 -9.18 -0.41 -23.20
N PRO A 258 -8.56 -0.04 -24.34
CA PRO A 258 -8.11 1.31 -24.55
C PRO A 258 -9.31 2.28 -24.64
N ALA A 259 -9.34 3.32 -23.82
CA ALA A 259 -10.43 4.28 -23.77
C ALA A 259 -9.94 5.69 -23.42
N ASN A 260 -10.68 6.72 -23.83
CA ASN A 260 -10.43 8.08 -23.38
C ASN A 260 -11.05 8.28 -21.99
N LEU A 261 -10.21 8.34 -20.96
CA LEU A 261 -10.66 8.44 -19.58
C LEU A 261 -10.91 9.87 -19.11
N GLY A 262 -10.57 10.89 -19.91
CA GLY A 262 -10.81 12.29 -19.55
C GLY A 262 -10.08 12.74 -18.28
N GLY A 263 -8.89 12.18 -18.02
CA GLY A 263 -8.06 12.57 -16.87
C GLY A 263 -8.40 11.86 -15.55
N LEU A 264 -9.25 10.82 -15.56
CA LEU A 264 -9.45 9.97 -14.38
C LEU A 264 -8.12 9.34 -13.95
N ALA A 265 -7.89 9.31 -12.64
CA ALA A 265 -6.64 8.84 -12.07
C ALA A 265 -6.50 7.31 -12.15
N VAL A 266 -5.24 6.85 -12.18
CA VAL A 266 -4.90 5.41 -12.10
C VAL A 266 -5.47 4.81 -10.82
N ASN A 267 -5.97 3.59 -10.91
CA ASN A 267 -6.75 2.88 -9.89
C ASN A 267 -8.20 3.33 -9.70
N THR A 268 -8.72 4.25 -10.53
CA THR A 268 -10.18 4.47 -10.59
C THR A 268 -10.86 3.16 -11.00
N THR A 269 -11.94 2.79 -10.32
CA THR A 269 -12.66 1.54 -10.61
C THR A 269 -14.00 1.77 -11.29
N PHE A 270 -14.42 0.84 -12.15
CA PHE A 270 -15.61 0.92 -12.99
C PHE A 270 -16.51 -0.30 -12.81
N GLU A 271 -17.82 -0.05 -12.83
CA GLU A 271 -18.91 -1.03 -12.86
C GLU A 271 -19.81 -0.78 -14.08
N ASN A 272 -20.37 -1.87 -14.64
CA ASN A 272 -21.20 -1.88 -15.84
C ASN A 272 -20.47 -1.34 -17.07
N LEU A 273 -19.20 -1.72 -17.21
CA LEU A 273 -18.38 -1.38 -18.36
C LEU A 273 -18.20 -2.62 -19.24
N THR A 274 -18.54 -2.49 -20.52
CA THR A 274 -18.30 -3.51 -21.55
C THR A 274 -16.81 -3.56 -21.91
N MET A 275 -16.22 -4.75 -21.90
CA MET A 275 -14.82 -5.03 -22.20
C MET A 275 -14.72 -6.05 -23.34
N PRO A 276 -13.72 -5.96 -24.25
CA PRO A 276 -13.55 -6.96 -25.30
C PRO A 276 -13.11 -8.30 -24.70
N TYR A 277 -13.79 -9.41 -25.02
CA TYR A 277 -13.42 -10.72 -24.49
C TYR A 277 -12.83 -11.59 -25.58
N PHE A 278 -11.59 -12.04 -25.40
CA PHE A 278 -10.98 -13.08 -26.21
C PHE A 278 -10.14 -13.98 -25.31
N GLN A 279 -10.42 -15.29 -25.32
CA GLN A 279 -9.68 -16.27 -24.54
C GLN A 279 -9.24 -17.42 -25.43
N VAL A 280 -7.95 -17.75 -25.38
CA VAL A 280 -7.42 -18.97 -25.98
C VAL A 280 -7.52 -20.11 -24.97
N HIS A 281 -8.22 -21.18 -25.33
CA HIS A 281 -8.38 -22.37 -24.47
C HIS A 281 -7.30 -23.40 -24.71
N SER A 282 -6.86 -23.54 -25.96
CA SER A 282 -5.77 -24.46 -26.31
C SER A 282 -5.05 -24.03 -27.58
N ILE A 283 -3.74 -24.32 -27.60
CA ILE A 283 -2.85 -24.21 -28.76
C ILE A 283 -2.29 -25.61 -29.03
N ARG A 284 -2.73 -26.23 -30.12
CA ARG A 284 -2.24 -27.54 -30.55
C ARG A 284 -1.45 -27.38 -31.85
N TRP A 285 -0.12 -27.37 -31.75
CA TRP A 285 0.74 -27.35 -32.93
C TRP A 285 0.52 -28.60 -33.78
N ILE A 286 0.41 -28.41 -35.08
CA ILE A 286 0.13 -29.48 -36.03
C ILE A 286 1.43 -30.22 -36.30
N GLU A 287 1.41 -31.55 -36.29
CA GLU A 287 2.60 -32.39 -36.50
C GLU A 287 2.70 -32.91 -37.94
N ASN A 288 1.54 -33.11 -38.59
CA ASN A 288 1.46 -33.72 -39.92
C ASN A 288 0.75 -32.80 -40.92
N ARG A 289 1.28 -32.75 -42.15
CA ARG A 289 0.71 -31.96 -43.25
C ARG A 289 -0.76 -32.33 -43.54
N ASP A 290 -1.13 -33.59 -43.42
CA ASP A 290 -2.47 -34.11 -43.77
C ASP A 290 -3.59 -33.54 -42.88
N GLU A 291 -3.24 -33.02 -41.71
CA GLU A 291 -4.12 -32.29 -40.79
C GLU A 291 -4.42 -30.86 -41.25
N ILE A 292 -3.86 -30.38 -42.36
CA ILE A 292 -4.06 -29.03 -42.88
C ILE A 292 -4.84 -29.12 -44.21
N PRO A 293 -6.19 -29.17 -44.19
CA PRO A 293 -7.00 -29.29 -45.40
C PRO A 293 -6.69 -28.21 -46.45
N ALA A 294 -6.37 -27.00 -46.00
CA ALA A 294 -6.05 -25.86 -46.85
C ALA A 294 -4.83 -26.10 -47.76
N LEU A 295 -3.91 -27.00 -47.39
CA LEU A 295 -2.69 -27.32 -48.16
C LEU A 295 -2.86 -28.51 -49.13
N ARG A 296 -4.03 -29.16 -49.18
CA ARG A 296 -4.25 -30.37 -50.01
C ARG A 296 -4.21 -30.11 -51.51
N ASN A 297 -4.58 -28.91 -51.96
CA ASN A 297 -4.66 -28.55 -53.39
C ASN A 297 -3.38 -27.87 -53.90
N ASN A 298 -2.21 -28.23 -53.35
CA ASN A 298 -0.93 -27.55 -53.63
C ASN A 298 -0.93 -26.03 -53.37
N ALA A 299 -1.88 -25.53 -52.56
CA ALA A 299 -1.84 -24.14 -52.13
C ALA A 299 -0.63 -23.92 -51.22
N THR A 300 0.05 -22.81 -51.41
CA THR A 300 1.14 -22.37 -50.53
C THR A 300 0.60 -21.54 -49.37
N PRO A 301 1.31 -21.41 -48.24
CA PRO A 301 0.88 -20.54 -47.15
C PRO A 301 0.64 -19.08 -47.58
N PRO A 302 1.49 -18.46 -48.44
CA PRO A 302 1.17 -17.17 -49.06
C PRO A 302 -0.18 -17.15 -49.78
N ASP A 303 -0.51 -18.16 -50.60
CA ASP A 303 -1.79 -18.19 -51.31
C ASP A 303 -2.99 -18.22 -50.36
N ILE A 304 -2.85 -18.91 -49.21
CA ILE A 304 -3.89 -18.98 -48.18
C ILE A 304 -4.01 -17.64 -47.46
N LEU A 305 -2.88 -17.03 -47.10
CA LEU A 305 -2.83 -15.75 -46.41
C LEU A 305 -3.33 -14.60 -47.30
N ASP A 306 -2.98 -14.56 -48.58
CA ASP A 306 -3.46 -13.56 -49.53
C ASP A 306 -4.98 -13.63 -49.68
N LYS A 307 -5.54 -14.84 -49.80
CA LYS A 307 -7.00 -15.04 -49.78
C LYS A 307 -7.61 -14.60 -48.45
N GLN A 308 -6.94 -14.87 -47.34
CA GLN A 308 -7.41 -14.49 -46.02
C GLN A 308 -7.45 -12.97 -45.86
N PHE A 309 -6.39 -12.26 -46.25
CA PHE A 309 -6.33 -10.80 -46.18
C PHE A 309 -7.27 -10.13 -47.17
N ALA A 310 -7.54 -10.75 -48.34
CA ALA A 310 -8.58 -10.28 -49.25
C ALA A 310 -10.00 -10.30 -48.63
N MET A 311 -10.22 -11.14 -47.60
CA MET A 311 -11.47 -11.19 -46.84
C MET A 311 -11.46 -10.30 -45.58
N THR A 312 -10.37 -9.56 -45.32
CA THR A 312 -10.30 -8.60 -44.22
C THR A 312 -10.73 -7.20 -44.69
N PRO A 313 -11.15 -6.29 -43.79
CA PRO A 313 -11.62 -4.96 -44.16
C PRO A 313 -10.55 -4.07 -44.84
N THR A 314 -9.27 -4.41 -44.71
CA THR A 314 -8.14 -3.55 -45.11
C THR A 314 -7.03 -4.37 -45.73
N ALA A 315 -6.37 -3.86 -46.76
CA ALA A 315 -5.27 -4.56 -47.40
C ALA A 315 -3.98 -4.38 -46.59
N ILE A 316 -3.10 -5.38 -46.70
CA ILE A 316 -1.78 -5.36 -46.09
C ILE A 316 -0.75 -5.46 -47.21
N SER A 317 0.19 -4.51 -47.23
CA SER A 317 1.26 -4.47 -48.25
C SER A 317 2.54 -5.17 -47.81
N SER A 318 2.72 -5.40 -46.51
CA SER A 318 3.94 -6.00 -45.94
C SER A 318 3.59 -7.07 -44.92
N HIS A 319 4.29 -8.20 -45.03
CA HIS A 319 4.12 -9.38 -44.21
C HIS A 319 5.38 -9.57 -43.35
N PRO A 320 5.52 -8.87 -42.21
CA PRO A 320 6.70 -8.95 -41.35
C PRO A 320 6.81 -10.31 -40.67
N MET A 321 8.02 -10.76 -40.34
CA MET A 321 8.18 -11.94 -39.50
C MET A 321 7.46 -11.74 -38.14
N GLY A 322 6.74 -12.76 -37.69
CA GLY A 322 6.06 -12.79 -36.39
C GLY A 322 4.54 -12.66 -36.42
N TYR A 323 3.90 -12.31 -37.53
CA TYR A 323 2.43 -12.33 -37.52
C TYR A 323 1.89 -13.75 -37.50
N ALA A 324 0.74 -13.91 -36.82
CA ALA A 324 -0.01 -15.15 -36.77
C ALA A 324 -1.48 -14.88 -37.11
N VAL A 325 -2.05 -15.65 -38.03
CA VAL A 325 -3.40 -15.43 -38.57
C VAL A 325 -4.27 -16.65 -38.36
N LEU A 326 -5.46 -16.45 -37.79
CA LEU A 326 -6.50 -17.47 -37.72
C LEU A 326 -7.26 -17.50 -39.05
N VAL A 327 -7.20 -18.64 -39.73
CA VAL A 327 -7.97 -18.92 -40.94
C VAL A 327 -9.42 -19.25 -40.52
N PRO A 328 -10.42 -18.49 -40.99
CA PRO A 328 -11.82 -18.70 -40.67
C PRO A 328 -12.32 -19.99 -41.31
N ASN A 329 -13.23 -20.67 -40.63
CA ASN A 329 -13.90 -21.85 -41.15
C ASN A 329 -14.93 -21.52 -42.24
N VAL A 330 -15.33 -20.25 -42.36
CA VAL A 330 -16.30 -19.75 -43.34
C VAL A 330 -15.60 -18.79 -44.30
N LEU A 331 -15.83 -18.97 -45.61
CA LEU A 331 -15.27 -18.14 -46.68
C LEU A 331 -16.12 -16.89 -46.98
N THR A 332 -16.88 -16.39 -46.00
CA THR A 332 -17.68 -15.19 -46.19
C THR A 332 -16.78 -13.96 -46.09
N ASN A 333 -17.05 -12.97 -46.94
CA ASN A 333 -16.36 -11.70 -46.91
C ASN A 333 -16.75 -10.94 -45.62
N TRP A 334 -15.84 -10.15 -45.04
CA TRP A 334 -16.13 -9.30 -43.85
C TRP A 334 -17.39 -8.44 -44.02
N SER A 335 -17.68 -8.05 -45.27
CA SER A 335 -18.85 -7.26 -45.65
C SER A 335 -20.19 -8.00 -45.50
N SER A 336 -20.14 -9.33 -45.44
CA SER A 336 -21.29 -10.23 -45.29
C SER A 336 -21.42 -10.81 -43.88
N ASP A 337 -20.53 -10.45 -42.96
CA ASP A 337 -20.61 -10.87 -41.58
C ASP A 337 -21.88 -10.32 -40.92
N PRO A 338 -22.65 -11.15 -40.19
CA PRO A 338 -23.85 -10.69 -39.51
C PRO A 338 -23.49 -9.67 -38.41
N VAL A 339 -24.37 -8.69 -38.21
CA VAL A 339 -24.28 -7.70 -37.11
C VAL A 339 -25.15 -8.15 -35.91
N GLU A 340 -25.53 -9.42 -35.88
CA GLU A 340 -26.29 -10.02 -34.80
C GLU A 340 -25.39 -10.26 -33.59
N SER A 341 -25.93 -10.00 -32.39
CA SER A 341 -25.19 -10.21 -31.16
C SER A 341 -24.92 -11.69 -30.93
N SER A 342 -23.65 -12.08 -30.95
CA SER A 342 -23.23 -13.48 -30.83
C SER A 342 -22.00 -13.63 -29.95
N THR A 343 -21.85 -14.81 -29.35
CA THR A 343 -20.57 -15.31 -28.84
C THR A 343 -20.03 -16.33 -29.83
N ILE A 344 -18.71 -16.42 -29.92
CA ILE A 344 -18.05 -17.39 -30.81
C ILE A 344 -17.23 -18.33 -29.94
N HIS A 345 -17.47 -19.63 -30.11
CA HIS A 345 -16.64 -20.72 -29.60
C HIS A 345 -16.20 -21.54 -30.80
N ASP A 346 -14.91 -21.52 -31.12
CA ASP A 346 -14.44 -22.06 -32.40
C ASP A 346 -13.03 -22.63 -32.29
N THR A 347 -12.70 -23.52 -33.21
CA THR A 347 -11.34 -24.04 -33.41
C THR A 347 -10.91 -23.72 -34.84
N ARG A 348 -9.86 -22.91 -34.97
CA ARG A 348 -9.36 -22.42 -36.27
C ARG A 348 -7.91 -22.78 -36.50
N LEU A 349 -7.55 -22.92 -37.77
CA LEU A 349 -6.17 -23.10 -38.20
C LEU A 349 -5.44 -21.77 -38.03
N LEU A 350 -4.34 -21.76 -37.30
CA LEU A 350 -3.38 -20.67 -37.21
C LEU A 350 -2.25 -20.92 -38.19
N ILE A 351 -1.87 -19.88 -38.93
CA ILE A 351 -0.64 -19.83 -39.73
C ILE A 351 0.27 -18.78 -39.10
N LEU A 352 1.47 -19.18 -38.66
CA LEU A 352 2.50 -18.31 -38.08
C LEU A 352 3.68 -18.21 -39.04
N TYR A 353 4.03 -16.99 -39.47
CA TYR A 353 5.28 -16.73 -40.19
C TYR A 353 6.41 -16.47 -39.18
N TYR A 354 7.31 -17.44 -38.98
CA TYR A 354 8.23 -17.43 -37.83
C TYR A 354 9.70 -17.31 -38.19
N ALA A 355 10.11 -17.56 -39.42
CA ALA A 355 11.51 -17.43 -39.83
C ALA A 355 11.61 -17.06 -41.31
N SER A 356 12.71 -16.41 -41.70
CA SER A 356 13.01 -16.12 -43.09
C SER A 356 14.48 -16.43 -43.38
N ASP A 357 14.73 -17.04 -44.53
CA ASP A 357 16.07 -17.07 -45.10
C ASP A 357 16.28 -15.78 -45.89
N ASP A 358 17.36 -15.08 -45.59
CA ASP A 358 17.88 -14.04 -46.46
C ASP A 358 19.09 -14.64 -47.19
N PRO A 359 19.13 -14.64 -48.53
CA PRO A 359 20.25 -15.21 -49.29
C PRO A 359 21.61 -14.57 -48.96
N SER A 360 21.62 -13.41 -48.29
CA SER A 360 22.82 -12.69 -47.86
C SER A 360 23.13 -12.80 -46.35
N VAL A 361 22.27 -13.41 -45.53
CA VAL A 361 22.38 -13.43 -44.05
C VAL A 361 22.12 -14.83 -43.48
N ILE A 362 22.59 -15.07 -42.25
CA ILE A 362 22.18 -16.22 -41.42
C ILE A 362 20.65 -16.20 -41.27
N ARG A 363 20.01 -17.38 -41.37
CA ARG A 363 18.57 -17.60 -41.14
C ARG A 363 18.08 -16.78 -39.94
N THR A 364 17.13 -15.89 -40.19
CA THR A 364 16.50 -15.09 -39.14
C THR A 364 15.28 -15.84 -38.63
N SER A 365 15.24 -16.09 -37.32
CA SER A 365 14.13 -16.78 -36.67
C SER A 365 13.58 -15.91 -35.55
N LEU A 366 12.25 -15.86 -35.46
CA LEU A 366 11.52 -15.20 -34.39
C LEU A 366 11.73 -15.91 -33.04
N THR A 367 11.87 -17.23 -33.06
CA THR A 367 11.98 -18.06 -31.86
C THR A 367 13.10 -19.10 -32.00
N GLN A 368 13.69 -19.50 -30.88
CA GLN A 368 14.67 -20.59 -30.86
C GLN A 368 14.00 -21.96 -31.01
N ASN A 369 12.82 -22.11 -30.41
CA ASN A 369 12.19 -23.42 -30.23
C ASN A 369 10.69 -23.33 -30.51
N LEU A 370 10.31 -23.68 -31.74
CA LEU A 370 8.99 -24.29 -31.91
C LEU A 370 8.97 -25.64 -31.19
N PRO A 371 7.79 -26.16 -30.79
CA PRO A 371 7.69 -27.55 -30.33
C PRO A 371 8.37 -28.49 -31.32
N SER A 372 9.14 -29.46 -30.82
CA SER A 372 10.06 -30.28 -31.64
C SER A 372 9.36 -31.08 -32.74
N ASN A 373 8.07 -31.34 -32.58
CA ASN A 373 7.19 -32.05 -33.50
C ASN A 373 6.33 -31.11 -34.38
N ALA A 374 6.46 -29.78 -34.25
CA ALA A 374 5.66 -28.85 -35.03
C ALA A 374 6.01 -28.94 -36.52
N TYR A 375 5.01 -29.21 -37.35
CA TYR A 375 5.09 -29.18 -38.79
C TYR A 375 5.42 -27.77 -39.27
N THR A 376 6.44 -27.67 -40.11
CA THR A 376 6.86 -26.41 -40.74
C THR A 376 6.93 -26.56 -42.24
N LEU A 377 6.61 -25.48 -42.95
CA LEU A 377 6.64 -25.43 -44.40
C LEU A 377 7.38 -24.16 -44.85
N SER A 378 8.32 -24.31 -45.77
CA SER A 378 8.99 -23.18 -46.41
C SER A 378 8.33 -22.84 -47.76
N ALA A 379 8.14 -21.55 -48.01
CA ALA A 379 7.65 -21.02 -49.28
C ALA A 379 8.24 -19.63 -49.51
N ASN A 380 8.85 -19.38 -50.67
CA ASN A 380 9.46 -18.09 -51.03
C ASN A 380 10.39 -17.54 -49.93
N LEU A 381 11.34 -18.37 -49.47
CA LEU A 381 12.28 -18.06 -48.38
C LEU A 381 11.65 -17.81 -47.00
N SER A 382 10.34 -17.90 -46.89
CA SER A 382 9.59 -17.72 -45.65
C SER A 382 9.23 -19.07 -45.03
N TYR A 383 9.34 -19.19 -43.71
CA TYR A 383 9.01 -20.40 -42.96
C TYR A 383 7.74 -20.20 -42.14
N TYR A 384 6.82 -21.14 -42.29
CA TYR A 384 5.52 -21.13 -41.66
C TYR A 384 5.38 -22.31 -40.71
N ALA A 385 4.72 -22.07 -39.58
CA ALA A 385 4.30 -23.09 -38.63
C ALA A 385 2.77 -23.04 -38.46
N PHE A 386 2.18 -24.15 -38.06
CA PHE A 386 0.73 -24.31 -38.02
C PHE A 386 0.25 -24.83 -36.68
N ALA A 387 -0.89 -24.33 -36.22
CA ALA A 387 -1.54 -24.80 -34.99
C ALA A 387 -3.06 -24.78 -35.12
N TRP A 388 -3.74 -25.65 -34.38
CA TRP A 388 -5.16 -25.52 -34.10
C TRP A 388 -5.36 -24.71 -32.83
N ILE A 389 -6.10 -23.61 -32.94
CA ILE A 389 -6.40 -22.71 -31.83
C ILE A 389 -7.87 -22.85 -31.48
N THR A 390 -8.14 -23.33 -30.27
CA THR A 390 -9.50 -23.32 -29.71
C THR A 390 -9.65 -22.07 -28.87
N PHE A 391 -10.64 -21.25 -29.15
CA PHE A 391 -10.81 -19.95 -28.50
C PHE A 391 -12.28 -19.60 -28.26
N SER A 392 -12.50 -18.53 -27.50
CA SER A 392 -13.80 -17.89 -27.39
C SER A 392 -13.69 -16.39 -27.52
N ALA A 393 -14.64 -15.79 -28.23
CA ALA A 393 -14.66 -14.36 -28.53
C ALA A 393 -16.05 -13.76 -28.30
N GLY A 394 -16.06 -12.54 -27.78
CA GLY A 394 -17.27 -11.77 -27.47
C GLY A 394 -16.93 -10.50 -26.72
N VAL A 395 -17.75 -10.16 -25.74
CA VAL A 395 -17.46 -9.12 -24.73
C VAL A 395 -17.65 -9.69 -23.34
N GLY A 396 -17.36 -8.90 -22.31
CA GLY A 396 -17.80 -9.17 -20.96
C GLY A 396 -18.06 -7.87 -20.22
N GLN A 397 -18.87 -7.92 -19.16
CA GLN A 397 -19.16 -6.75 -18.34
C GLN A 397 -18.45 -6.80 -16.99
N CYS A 398 -17.88 -5.67 -16.60
CA CYS A 398 -17.31 -5.51 -15.27
C CYS A 398 -18.44 -5.36 -14.24
N LYS A 399 -18.51 -6.26 -13.27
CA LYS A 399 -19.50 -6.24 -12.17
C LYS A 399 -18.81 -5.76 -10.89
N GLN A 400 -19.53 -5.11 -9.97
CA GLN A 400 -19.02 -4.79 -8.62
C GLN A 400 -17.68 -4.02 -8.61
N TYR A 401 -17.51 -3.05 -9.50
CA TYR A 401 -16.28 -2.24 -9.62
C TYR A 401 -15.01 -3.04 -9.92
N SER A 402 -15.13 -4.17 -10.64
CA SER A 402 -14.02 -5.07 -10.96
C SER A 402 -13.18 -4.68 -12.17
N CYS A 403 -13.36 -3.47 -12.71
CA CYS A 403 -12.46 -2.95 -13.75
C CYS A 403 -11.73 -1.72 -13.24
N VAL A 404 -10.44 -1.64 -13.51
CA VAL A 404 -9.56 -0.63 -12.95
C VAL A 404 -8.78 0.08 -14.04
N VAL A 405 -8.63 1.39 -13.88
CA VAL A 405 -7.73 2.20 -14.72
C VAL A 405 -6.29 1.78 -14.42
N SER A 406 -5.64 1.08 -15.34
CA SER A 406 -4.23 0.70 -15.20
C SER A 406 -3.28 1.78 -15.70
N SER A 407 -3.70 2.59 -16.65
CA SER A 407 -2.96 3.76 -17.15
C SER A 407 -3.94 4.81 -17.67
N GLN A 408 -3.47 6.01 -18.01
CA GLN A 408 -4.32 7.14 -18.41
C GLN A 408 -5.29 6.86 -19.58
N TYR A 409 -5.06 5.78 -20.35
CA TYR A 409 -5.87 5.43 -21.51
C TYR A 409 -6.36 3.98 -21.49
N VAL A 410 -6.20 3.25 -20.39
CA VAL A 410 -6.38 1.80 -20.38
C VAL A 410 -7.12 1.37 -19.14
N ILE A 411 -8.21 0.65 -19.37
CA ILE A 411 -8.97 -0.05 -18.34
C ILE A 411 -8.62 -1.53 -18.45
N ARG A 412 -8.42 -2.20 -17.32
CA ARG A 412 -8.25 -3.66 -17.25
C ARG A 412 -9.24 -4.29 -16.28
N ASN A 413 -9.56 -5.56 -16.46
CA ASN A 413 -10.29 -6.31 -15.43
C ASN A 413 -9.38 -6.66 -14.23
N SER A 414 -9.96 -6.71 -13.05
CA SER A 414 -9.34 -7.21 -11.81
C SER A 414 -9.90 -8.57 -11.38
N THR A 415 -11.07 -8.95 -11.89
CA THR A 415 -11.67 -10.28 -11.71
C THR A 415 -11.92 -10.93 -13.06
N PRO A 416 -12.04 -12.27 -13.14
CA PRO A 416 -12.55 -12.93 -14.33
C PRO A 416 -13.88 -12.30 -14.75
N ILE A 417 -14.02 -12.05 -16.06
CA ILE A 417 -15.26 -11.54 -16.67
C ILE A 417 -15.95 -12.69 -17.39
N GLU A 418 -17.28 -12.69 -17.38
CA GLU A 418 -18.08 -13.69 -18.09
C GLU A 418 -18.21 -13.30 -19.57
N LEU A 419 -18.17 -14.29 -20.45
CA LEU A 419 -18.36 -14.10 -21.88
C LEU A 419 -19.83 -13.79 -22.17
N GLU A 420 -20.05 -12.69 -22.89
CA GLU A 420 -21.35 -12.19 -23.32
C GLU A 420 -21.36 -11.93 -24.84
N PRO A 421 -22.52 -12.05 -25.50
CA PRO A 421 -22.64 -11.83 -26.93
C PRO A 421 -22.53 -10.34 -27.29
N HIS A 422 -21.99 -10.02 -28.46
CA HIS A 422 -21.91 -8.64 -28.95
C HIS A 422 -22.08 -8.53 -30.48
N PRO A 423 -22.76 -7.49 -31.01
CA PRO A 423 -23.02 -7.34 -32.45
C PRO A 423 -21.77 -7.11 -33.33
N LEU A 424 -20.64 -6.75 -32.72
CA LEU A 424 -19.38 -6.49 -33.42
C LEU A 424 -18.36 -7.65 -33.33
N THR A 425 -18.74 -8.79 -32.77
CA THR A 425 -17.80 -9.89 -32.50
C THR A 425 -17.22 -10.47 -33.79
N PHE A 426 -18.03 -10.67 -34.83
CA PHE A 426 -17.55 -11.13 -36.14
C PHE A 426 -16.61 -10.13 -36.80
N GLN A 427 -17.01 -8.86 -36.86
CA GLN A 427 -16.22 -7.81 -37.50
C GLN A 427 -14.88 -7.58 -36.78
N ALA A 428 -14.87 -7.70 -35.45
CA ALA A 428 -13.63 -7.66 -34.67
C ALA A 428 -12.70 -8.82 -35.00
N LEU A 429 -13.22 -10.05 -35.16
CA LEU A 429 -12.41 -11.19 -35.62
C LEU A 429 -11.91 -11.01 -37.05
N SER A 430 -12.71 -10.43 -37.94
CA SER A 430 -12.32 -10.19 -39.34
C SER A 430 -11.25 -9.09 -39.46
N MET A 431 -11.22 -8.11 -38.55
CA MET A 431 -10.20 -7.05 -38.50
C MET A 431 -8.93 -7.45 -37.71
N ALA A 432 -9.03 -8.38 -36.76
CA ALA A 432 -7.92 -8.76 -35.88
C ALA A 432 -6.63 -9.22 -36.63
N PRO A 433 -6.68 -10.00 -37.73
CA PRO A 433 -5.47 -10.39 -38.46
C PRO A 433 -4.62 -9.20 -38.92
N VAL A 434 -5.28 -8.13 -39.40
CA VAL A 434 -4.60 -6.93 -39.89
C VAL A 434 -3.90 -6.21 -38.74
N ILE A 435 -4.58 -6.07 -37.61
CA ILE A 435 -4.00 -5.47 -36.41
C ILE A 435 -2.82 -6.32 -35.92
N GLY A 436 -2.94 -7.65 -35.95
CA GLY A 436 -1.86 -8.57 -35.57
C GLY A 436 -0.60 -8.39 -36.40
N VAL A 437 -0.75 -8.19 -37.72
CA VAL A 437 0.39 -7.89 -38.60
C VAL A 437 1.08 -6.57 -38.19
N TRP A 438 0.31 -5.51 -38.01
CA TRP A 438 0.86 -4.21 -37.61
C TRP A 438 1.49 -4.24 -36.21
N MET A 439 0.93 -5.03 -35.29
CA MET A 439 1.51 -5.26 -33.97
C MET A 439 2.85 -5.99 -34.06
N ALA A 440 2.95 -7.03 -34.89
CA ALA A 440 4.19 -7.75 -35.13
C ALA A 440 5.26 -6.83 -35.75
N LEU A 441 4.85 -5.94 -36.67
CA LEU A 441 5.74 -4.93 -37.25
C LEU A 441 6.29 -3.95 -36.20
N GLN A 442 5.43 -3.47 -35.29
CA GLN A 442 5.85 -2.53 -34.24
C GLN A 442 6.69 -3.21 -33.16
N ASN A 443 6.38 -4.47 -32.83
CA ASN A 443 7.08 -5.29 -31.84
C ASN A 443 7.32 -4.56 -30.49
N THR A 444 6.40 -3.70 -30.04
CA THR A 444 6.50 -2.99 -28.75
C THR A 444 5.57 -3.59 -27.69
N SER A 445 4.44 -4.12 -28.15
CA SER A 445 3.34 -4.59 -27.31
C SER A 445 3.07 -6.07 -27.54
N LEU A 446 4.14 -6.84 -27.71
CA LEU A 446 4.11 -8.29 -27.75
C LEU A 446 5.23 -8.84 -26.84
N PRO A 447 4.99 -9.95 -26.13
CA PRO A 447 6.03 -10.65 -25.40
C PRO A 447 7.21 -11.04 -26.30
N TYR A 448 8.36 -11.32 -25.71
CA TYR A 448 9.45 -11.87 -26.50
C TYR A 448 9.12 -13.31 -26.93
N PRO A 449 9.09 -13.61 -28.24
CA PRO A 449 8.74 -14.95 -28.76
C PRO A 449 9.81 -16.01 -28.54
N TRP A 450 10.97 -15.62 -28.00
CA TRP A 450 12.15 -16.48 -27.86
C TRP A 450 11.95 -17.61 -26.86
N ASP A 451 11.33 -17.30 -25.71
CA ASP A 451 11.22 -18.24 -24.60
C ASP A 451 9.96 -19.11 -24.71
N ASN A 452 8.83 -18.51 -25.12
CA ASN A 452 7.55 -19.19 -25.19
C ASN A 452 6.69 -18.67 -26.34
N ILE A 453 6.70 -19.42 -27.46
CA ILE A 453 5.92 -19.06 -28.64
C ILE A 453 4.40 -19.10 -28.39
N ASN A 454 3.93 -19.90 -27.43
CA ASN A 454 2.49 -19.95 -27.09
C ASN A 454 2.04 -18.65 -26.44
N ASP A 455 2.83 -18.12 -25.50
CA ASP A 455 2.51 -16.85 -24.83
C ASP A 455 2.53 -15.68 -25.83
N TYR A 456 3.43 -15.72 -26.81
CA TYR A 456 3.47 -14.76 -27.91
C TYR A 456 2.20 -14.82 -28.78
N VAL A 457 1.84 -16.02 -29.26
CA VAL A 457 0.65 -16.23 -30.10
C VAL A 457 -0.62 -15.85 -29.35
N GLU A 458 -0.78 -16.29 -28.10
CA GLU A 458 -1.92 -15.94 -27.27
C GLU A 458 -2.03 -14.42 -27.08
N ALA A 459 -0.93 -13.76 -26.71
CA ALA A 459 -0.90 -12.31 -26.56
C ALA A 459 -1.24 -11.58 -27.86
N LEU A 460 -0.70 -12.03 -29.00
CA LEU A 460 -0.98 -11.45 -30.31
C LEU A 460 -2.48 -11.53 -30.63
N LEU A 461 -3.11 -12.69 -30.45
CA LEU A 461 -4.53 -12.89 -30.76
C LEU A 461 -5.44 -12.07 -29.83
N VAL A 462 -5.21 -12.13 -28.51
CA VAL A 462 -6.01 -11.40 -27.50
C VAL A 462 -5.94 -9.89 -27.73
N ARG A 463 -4.73 -9.36 -27.95
CA ARG A 463 -4.50 -7.93 -28.11
C ARG A 463 -5.04 -7.43 -29.45
N SER A 464 -4.88 -8.21 -30.52
CA SER A 464 -5.42 -7.87 -31.84
C SER A 464 -6.95 -7.79 -31.84
N TYR A 465 -7.62 -8.77 -31.23
CA TYR A 465 -9.07 -8.73 -31.05
C TYR A 465 -9.51 -7.55 -30.17
N SER A 466 -8.81 -7.30 -29.06
CA SER A 466 -9.14 -6.19 -28.16
C SER A 466 -9.00 -4.83 -28.84
N GLY A 467 -7.97 -4.65 -29.67
CA GLY A 467 -7.79 -3.48 -30.52
C GLY A 467 -8.90 -3.34 -31.56
N ALA A 468 -9.19 -4.43 -32.29
CA ALA A 468 -10.23 -4.47 -33.31
C ALA A 468 -11.58 -4.04 -32.75
N TRP A 469 -12.02 -4.74 -31.70
CA TRP A 469 -13.30 -4.46 -31.06
C TRP A 469 -13.35 -3.04 -30.50
N SER A 470 -12.30 -2.59 -29.80
CA SER A 470 -12.30 -1.24 -29.19
C SER A 470 -12.36 -0.13 -30.24
N SER A 471 -11.66 -0.30 -31.36
CA SER A 471 -11.67 0.67 -32.46
C SER A 471 -13.01 0.66 -33.20
N LEU A 472 -13.54 -0.51 -33.54
CA LEU A 472 -14.85 -0.64 -34.17
C LEU A 472 -15.94 -0.06 -33.27
N ASN A 473 -15.96 -0.41 -31.98
CA ASN A 473 -16.97 0.07 -31.05
C ASN A 473 -16.88 1.59 -30.84
N SER A 474 -15.67 2.17 -30.86
CA SER A 474 -15.50 3.63 -30.72
C SER A 474 -15.92 4.41 -31.96
N ASN A 475 -15.82 3.83 -33.15
CA ASN A 475 -16.10 4.54 -34.41
C ASN A 475 -17.47 4.22 -35.02
N LEU A 476 -18.03 3.05 -34.71
CA LEU A 476 -19.34 2.58 -35.18
C LEU A 476 -20.43 2.65 -34.10
N TYR A 477 -20.16 3.35 -32.98
CA TYR A 477 -21.08 3.43 -31.86
C TYR A 477 -22.47 3.92 -32.27
N THR A 478 -23.49 3.34 -31.66
CA THR A 478 -24.88 3.76 -31.84
C THR A 478 -25.43 4.46 -30.60
N ASN A 479 -24.77 4.29 -29.46
CA ASN A 479 -25.13 4.95 -28.22
C ASN A 479 -23.89 5.21 -27.34
N VAL A 480 -24.08 5.98 -26.27
CA VAL A 480 -23.11 6.18 -25.21
C VAL A 480 -23.63 5.48 -23.95
N THR A 481 -23.01 4.37 -23.57
CA THR A 481 -23.36 3.66 -22.33
C THR A 481 -22.64 4.29 -21.14
N GLY A 482 -23.40 4.58 -20.08
CA GLY A 482 -22.85 5.20 -18.87
C GLY A 482 -22.40 4.16 -17.85
N ALA A 483 -21.10 4.05 -17.61
CA ALA A 483 -20.53 3.22 -16.56
C ALA A 483 -20.45 3.99 -15.23
N ARG A 484 -20.68 3.28 -14.12
CA ARG A 484 -20.47 3.85 -12.78
C ARG A 484 -19.01 3.73 -12.42
N TYR A 485 -18.47 4.69 -11.68
CA TYR A 485 -17.07 4.65 -11.28
C TYR A 485 -16.82 5.25 -9.90
N ILE A 486 -15.74 4.77 -9.27
CA ILE A 486 -15.20 5.29 -8.01
C ILE A 486 -13.82 5.86 -8.32
N PRO A 487 -13.65 7.19 -8.26
CA PRO A 487 -12.39 7.82 -8.61
C PRO A 487 -11.32 7.47 -7.58
N SER A 488 -10.09 7.45 -8.03
CA SER A 488 -8.93 7.36 -7.16
C SER A 488 -8.20 8.70 -7.04
N VAL A 489 -7.42 8.84 -5.97
CA VAL A 489 -6.46 9.93 -5.82
C VAL A 489 -5.08 9.40 -5.42
N PRO A 490 -3.99 10.04 -5.87
CA PRO A 490 -2.66 9.77 -5.36
C PRO A 490 -2.59 9.93 -3.84
N SER A 491 -1.96 8.98 -3.18
CA SER A 491 -1.83 8.90 -1.72
C SER A 491 -0.52 8.23 -1.34
N LEU A 492 -0.17 8.29 -0.06
CA LEU A 492 0.93 7.51 0.52
C LEU A 492 0.34 6.46 1.42
N LEU A 493 0.65 5.20 1.16
CA LEU A 493 0.39 4.11 2.09
C LEU A 493 1.55 4.05 3.08
N ALA A 494 1.26 4.12 4.37
CA ALA A 494 2.28 3.91 5.38
C ALA A 494 2.52 2.40 5.56
N ASP A 495 3.78 2.01 5.39
CA ASP A 495 4.29 0.64 5.56
C ASP A 495 5.31 0.63 6.70
N VAL A 496 4.97 -0.06 7.78
CA VAL A 496 5.71 -0.04 9.05
C VAL A 496 6.53 -1.31 9.19
N ALA A 497 7.85 -1.12 9.25
CA ALA A 497 8.79 -2.16 9.63
C ALA A 497 8.63 -2.51 11.12
N GLY A 498 7.70 -3.42 11.44
CA GLY A 498 7.33 -3.78 12.81
C GLY A 498 8.52 -4.14 13.70
N ILE A 499 9.56 -4.79 13.15
CA ILE A 499 10.79 -5.13 13.90
C ILE A 499 11.48 -3.89 14.49
N ARG A 500 11.50 -2.76 13.78
CA ARG A 500 12.11 -1.51 14.25
C ARG A 500 11.28 -0.90 15.38
N VAL A 501 9.95 -0.97 15.28
CA VAL A 501 9.04 -0.52 16.34
C VAL A 501 9.25 -1.36 17.61
N TRP A 502 9.36 -2.69 17.48
CA TRP A 502 9.63 -3.58 18.62
C TRP A 502 11.01 -3.39 19.23
N ILE A 503 12.06 -3.16 18.43
CA ILE A 503 13.40 -2.81 18.93
C ILE A 503 13.33 -1.50 19.73
N TRP A 504 12.69 -0.47 19.16
CA TRP A 504 12.51 0.80 19.85
C TRP A 504 11.77 0.62 21.17
N LEU A 505 10.62 -0.07 21.17
CA LEU A 505 9.84 -0.34 22.37
C LEU A 505 10.64 -1.16 23.39
N GLY A 506 11.38 -2.18 22.93
CA GLY A 506 12.24 -3.00 23.76
C GLY A 506 13.31 -2.19 24.48
N ILE A 507 13.95 -1.23 23.79
CA ILE A 507 14.92 -0.31 24.40
C ILE A 507 14.23 0.56 25.47
N GLN A 508 13.03 1.10 25.20
CA GLN A 508 12.29 1.89 26.19
C GLN A 508 11.89 1.05 27.42
N LEU A 509 11.34 -0.15 27.21
CA LEU A 509 10.91 -1.03 28.30
C LEU A 509 12.10 -1.60 29.09
N LEU A 510 13.27 -1.75 28.47
CA LEU A 510 14.50 -2.14 29.15
C LEU A 510 14.89 -1.12 30.23
N VAL A 511 14.75 0.18 29.95
CA VAL A 511 14.97 1.23 30.96
C VAL A 511 13.99 1.06 32.13
N THR A 512 12.72 0.83 31.84
CA THR A 512 11.69 0.60 32.87
C THR A 512 12.02 -0.61 33.73
N LEU A 513 12.39 -1.72 33.10
CA LEU A 513 12.75 -2.96 33.78
C LEU A 513 13.97 -2.76 34.69
N LEU A 514 15.05 -2.21 34.16
CA LEU A 514 16.28 -1.96 34.94
C LEU A 514 16.04 -0.97 36.08
N SER A 515 15.18 0.03 35.87
CA SER A 515 14.76 0.98 36.88
C SER A 515 14.00 0.31 38.03
N VAL A 516 13.07 -0.60 37.72
CA VAL A 516 12.34 -1.37 38.74
C VAL A 516 13.30 -2.27 39.53
N VAL A 517 14.24 -2.95 38.86
CA VAL A 517 15.25 -3.77 39.53
C VAL A 517 16.16 -2.92 40.42
N PHE A 518 16.57 -1.74 39.98
CA PHE A 518 17.35 -0.80 40.78
C PHE A 518 16.56 -0.33 42.01
N LEU A 519 15.28 0.05 41.86
CA LEU A 519 14.43 0.44 42.99
C LEU A 519 14.28 -0.68 44.01
N ILE A 520 14.06 -1.92 43.57
CA ILE A 520 13.99 -3.10 44.47
C ILE A 520 15.33 -3.30 45.19
N THR A 521 16.44 -3.15 44.48
CA THR A 521 17.79 -3.30 45.03
C THR A 521 18.07 -2.23 46.08
N GLN A 522 17.77 -0.97 45.77
CA GLN A 522 17.89 0.16 46.69
C GLN A 522 17.02 -0.06 47.92
N LEU A 523 15.76 -0.47 47.76
CA LEU A 523 14.85 -0.75 48.87
C LEU A 523 15.33 -1.88 49.80
N ARG A 524 16.03 -2.88 49.27
CA ARG A 524 16.51 -4.02 50.05
C ARG A 524 17.85 -3.77 50.73
N LEU A 525 18.71 -2.97 50.11
CA LEU A 525 20.12 -2.89 50.51
C LEU A 525 20.52 -1.52 51.02
N SER A 526 19.89 -0.43 50.55
CA SER A 526 20.19 0.91 51.04
C SER A 526 19.57 1.11 52.42
N ARG A 527 20.32 1.73 53.32
CA ARG A 527 19.78 2.23 54.59
C ARG A 527 18.84 3.42 54.36
N TYR A 528 19.14 4.22 53.33
CA TYR A 528 18.39 5.43 53.05
C TYR A 528 17.21 5.17 52.10
N ARG A 529 16.07 5.82 52.41
CA ARG A 529 14.91 5.79 51.51
C ARG A 529 15.20 6.56 50.22
N PHE A 530 14.54 6.11 49.15
CA PHE A 530 14.50 6.78 47.86
C PHE A 530 14.13 8.25 48.05
N VAL A 531 14.97 9.15 47.53
CA VAL A 531 14.76 10.59 47.66
C VAL A 531 13.84 11.03 46.53
N ALA A 532 12.62 11.40 46.90
CA ALA A 532 11.61 11.86 45.94
C ALA A 532 11.86 13.31 45.48
N ASP A 533 12.44 14.15 46.34
CA ASP A 533 12.61 15.58 46.07
C ASP A 533 14.06 15.93 45.71
N ILE A 534 14.37 15.77 44.42
CA ILE A 534 15.75 15.89 43.91
C ILE A 534 16.22 17.35 43.88
N SER A 535 15.28 18.29 43.76
CA SER A 535 15.58 19.73 43.68
C SER A 535 16.29 20.24 44.93
N LEU A 536 16.00 19.64 46.09
CA LEU A 536 16.59 19.99 47.37
C LEU A 536 17.73 19.06 47.79
N SER A 537 17.91 17.92 47.11
CA SER A 537 18.96 16.94 47.43
C SER A 537 20.36 17.54 47.46
N ALA A 538 20.67 18.47 46.55
CA ALA A 538 21.97 19.14 46.53
C ALA A 538 22.19 20.07 47.74
N PHE A 539 21.11 20.68 48.27
CA PHE A 539 21.16 21.53 49.45
C PHE A 539 21.20 20.72 50.76
N PHE A 540 20.68 19.49 50.74
CA PHE A 540 20.75 18.58 51.88
C PHE A 540 22.10 17.86 52.02
N LEU A 541 23.02 18.08 51.08
CA LEU A 541 24.41 17.70 51.24
C LEU A 541 25.11 18.78 52.06
N ASN A 542 25.17 18.57 53.38
CA ASN A 542 25.95 19.45 54.24
C ASN A 542 27.44 19.17 54.00
N THR A 543 28.13 20.08 53.32
CA THR A 543 29.58 20.02 53.05
C THR A 543 30.40 20.85 54.04
N GLU A 544 29.78 21.48 55.03
CA GLU A 544 30.51 22.29 56.00
C GLU A 544 31.17 21.40 57.07
N ASP A 545 32.51 21.46 57.12
CA ASP A 545 33.37 20.93 58.18
C ASP A 545 33.27 21.77 59.48
N VAL A 546 32.09 22.35 59.73
CA VAL A 546 31.89 23.29 60.84
C VAL A 546 31.45 22.52 62.08
N GLU A 547 32.35 22.48 63.05
CA GLU A 547 32.09 22.16 64.46
C GLU A 547 30.91 23.00 64.95
N ARG A 548 29.71 22.40 65.01
CA ARG A 548 28.51 23.07 65.51
C ARG A 548 28.25 22.62 66.94
N ASP A 549 28.90 23.31 67.87
CA ASP A 549 28.43 23.36 69.26
C ASP A 549 27.12 24.15 69.28
N GLY A 550 25.99 23.46 69.53
CA GLY A 550 24.75 24.11 69.95
C GLY A 550 23.48 23.66 69.23
N ALA A 551 22.71 22.86 69.97
CA ALA A 551 21.29 22.52 69.81
C ALA A 551 20.44 23.48 68.94
N GLY A 552 19.96 22.95 67.82
CA GLY A 552 18.91 23.55 66.99
C GLY A 552 18.11 22.46 66.28
N ASP A 553 17.04 22.02 66.92
CA ASP A 553 16.15 20.91 66.52
C ASP A 553 15.29 21.33 65.31
N SER A 554 15.74 21.00 64.09
CA SER A 554 14.89 21.09 62.89
C SER A 554 14.88 19.74 62.18
N ALA A 555 13.69 19.13 62.13
CA ALA A 555 13.40 17.75 61.73
C ALA A 555 13.50 17.49 60.21
N ILE A 556 14.59 17.95 59.58
CA ILE A 556 14.98 17.50 58.24
C ILE A 556 16.29 16.76 58.41
N GLU A 557 16.24 15.44 58.21
CA GLU A 557 17.36 14.50 58.28
C GLU A 557 18.44 14.92 57.27
N ALA A 558 19.34 15.81 57.71
CA ALA A 558 20.45 16.32 56.91
C ALA A 558 21.45 15.18 56.72
N ARG A 559 21.89 14.98 55.48
CA ARG A 559 22.84 13.89 55.18
C ARG A 559 24.25 14.45 55.20
N ARG A 560 25.06 14.00 56.15
CA ARG A 560 26.47 14.39 56.23
C ARG A 560 27.28 13.60 55.21
N VAL A 561 27.91 14.30 54.28
CA VAL A 561 28.88 13.72 53.33
C VAL A 561 30.28 14.09 53.79
N GLU A 562 31.05 13.07 54.15
CA GLU A 562 32.44 13.24 54.58
C GLU A 562 33.39 12.88 53.43
N GLN A 563 34.37 13.74 53.17
CA GLN A 563 35.41 13.46 52.19
C GLN A 563 36.56 12.70 52.86
N SER A 564 36.56 11.37 52.74
CA SER A 564 37.65 10.50 53.20
C SER A 564 38.68 10.32 52.08
N GLY A 565 39.64 11.25 52.00
CA GLY A 565 40.67 11.28 50.95
C GLY A 565 40.09 11.67 49.58
N LYS A 566 40.08 10.74 48.62
CA LYS A 566 39.48 10.95 47.28
C LYS A 566 38.03 10.48 47.17
N LEU A 567 37.47 9.90 48.24
CA LEU A 567 36.15 9.28 48.26
C LEU A 567 35.18 10.14 49.09
N LEU A 568 33.96 10.32 48.57
CA LEU A 568 32.82 10.91 49.26
C LEU A 568 32.01 9.77 49.88
N ILE A 569 31.84 9.79 51.20
CA ILE A 569 31.14 8.74 51.97
C ILE A 569 29.97 9.37 52.71
N LEU A 570 28.80 8.70 52.68
CA LEU A 570 27.66 9.07 53.51
C LEU A 570 27.82 8.47 54.92
N LYS A 571 27.73 9.31 55.97
CA LYS A 571 27.69 8.85 57.37
C LYS A 571 26.33 9.15 57.99
N ASP A 572 25.92 8.29 58.92
CA ASP A 572 24.77 8.50 59.80
C ASP A 572 25.19 9.52 60.88
N GLU A 573 24.40 10.59 61.08
CA GLU A 573 24.50 11.47 62.26
C GLU A 573 23.78 10.88 63.47
#